data_AF-M7SVZ1-F1
#
_entry.id   AF-M7SVZ1-F1
#
_cell.length_a   1.000
_cell.length_b   1.000
_cell.length_c   1.000
_cell.angle_alpha   90.00
_cell.angle_beta   90.00
_cell.angle_gamma   90.00
#
_symmetry.space_group_name_H-M   'P 1'
#
loop_
_entity.id
_entity.type
_entity.pdbx_description
1 polymer ?
#
loop_
_entity_poly.entity_id
_entity_poly.type
_entity_poly.pdbx_seq_one_letter_code
_entity_poly.pdbx_strand_id
1 'polypeptide(L)'
;MAPSGRDSSWYTMAAAHALFEGDPKHAVQVLKTGSSKHPELLFVSLALQLIGRGDMDEVQEKLDFDETVASKADPYLRAISSLIATNDWEIIANLESLPLRERTFVALRNFDDDKLGEWLSVQLAKAVETGDIEGIVLTGITDQLVDIFAKYIEKFHDFQTATLALSICSPRYIDDYRCHAWRNAYRAYLQRHKAFFQRTKFEVESTKKSKLSGIPTIAPPSRQIALRCIYCDAEYELSKTASGAAGPLSSAHEQQRNPLMAANLNAGVSCPNCGRHLPRCVVCLEIVAVPRSDKPEASPDPEVRVAARFPTFCLKCEHVLHLDHARQWFSRHVECPVPECRCRCAFKASPELNYV
;
A
#
# COMPACT_ATOMS: atom_id res chain seq x y z
N MET A 1 21.04 -25.56 8.17
CA MET A 1 21.05 -24.34 9.02
C MET A 1 20.49 -24.72 10.37
N ALA A 2 21.34 -24.88 11.38
CA ALA A 2 20.87 -25.07 12.76
C ALA A 2 20.12 -23.80 13.19
N PRO A 3 19.04 -23.90 13.99
CA PRO A 3 18.35 -22.71 14.46
C PRO A 3 19.34 -21.89 15.30
N SER A 4 19.44 -20.61 14.97
CA SER A 4 20.15 -19.61 15.76
C SER A 4 19.81 -19.80 17.24
N GLY A 5 20.84 -19.81 18.11
CA GLY A 5 20.63 -19.90 19.55
C GLY A 5 19.63 -18.85 20.01
N ARG A 6 18.58 -19.28 20.72
CA ARG A 6 17.62 -18.37 21.36
C ARG A 6 18.35 -17.67 22.51
N ASP A 7 18.33 -16.35 22.51
CA ASP A 7 18.87 -15.52 23.60
C ASP A 7 18.03 -15.61 24.87
N SER A 8 18.59 -15.25 26.02
CA SER A 8 17.90 -15.26 27.33
C SER A 8 16.55 -14.53 27.29
N SER A 9 16.48 -13.40 26.58
CA SER A 9 15.28 -12.57 26.41
C SER A 9 14.11 -13.28 25.71
N TRP A 10 14.38 -14.27 24.85
CA TRP A 10 13.32 -15.05 24.23
C TRP A 10 12.62 -15.94 25.25
N TYR A 11 13.38 -16.55 26.18
CA TYR A 11 12.82 -17.42 27.20
C TYR A 11 12.00 -16.63 28.22
N THR A 12 12.47 -15.46 28.64
CA THR A 12 11.74 -14.57 29.57
C THR A 12 10.47 -14.02 28.93
N MET A 13 10.52 -13.56 27.67
CA MET A 13 9.33 -13.12 26.94
C MET A 13 8.30 -14.24 26.79
N ALA A 14 8.71 -15.42 26.34
CA ALA A 14 7.80 -16.55 26.16
C ALA A 14 7.19 -17.00 27.51
N ALA A 15 7.96 -16.98 28.59
CA ALA A 15 7.45 -17.26 29.92
C ALA A 15 6.47 -16.19 30.41
N ALA A 16 6.74 -14.91 30.16
CA ALA A 16 5.85 -13.82 30.52
C ALA A 16 4.53 -13.91 29.76
N HIS A 17 4.56 -14.20 28.45
CA HIS A 17 3.34 -14.41 27.66
C HIS A 17 2.51 -15.57 28.20
N ALA A 18 3.13 -16.71 28.49
CA ALA A 18 2.45 -17.85 29.11
C ALA A 18 1.80 -17.47 30.45
N LEU A 19 2.49 -16.66 31.26
CA LEU A 19 1.99 -16.17 32.54
C LEU A 19 0.79 -15.21 32.36
N PHE A 20 0.87 -14.28 31.40
CA PHE A 20 -0.22 -13.36 31.07
C PHE A 20 -1.43 -14.10 30.50
N GLU A 21 -1.20 -15.21 29.80
CA GLU A 21 -2.25 -16.12 29.31
C GLU A 21 -2.88 -16.98 30.42
N GLY A 22 -2.32 -16.96 31.63
CA GLY A 22 -2.79 -17.74 32.78
C GLY A 22 -2.30 -19.18 32.82
N ASP A 23 -1.20 -19.50 32.12
CA ASP A 23 -0.53 -20.81 32.17
C ASP A 23 0.83 -20.73 32.89
N PRO A 24 0.84 -20.74 34.23
CA PRO A 24 2.08 -20.71 35.01
C PRO A 24 2.90 -22.00 34.84
N LYS A 25 2.27 -23.12 34.47
CA LYS A 25 2.98 -24.40 34.27
C LYS A 25 3.84 -24.32 33.02
N HIS A 26 3.30 -23.76 31.94
CA HIS A 26 4.06 -23.52 30.72
C HIS A 26 5.16 -22.49 30.94
N ALA A 27 4.88 -21.39 31.66
CA ALA A 27 5.90 -20.40 32.01
C ALA A 27 7.11 -21.03 32.74
N VAL A 28 6.85 -21.86 33.75
CA VAL A 28 7.89 -22.60 34.47
C VAL A 28 8.69 -23.52 33.55
N GLN A 29 8.02 -24.25 32.65
CA GLN A 29 8.68 -25.17 31.72
C GLN A 29 9.62 -24.42 30.76
N VAL A 30 9.19 -23.26 30.27
CA VAL A 30 9.99 -22.39 29.39
C VAL A 30 11.24 -21.90 30.13
N LEU A 31 11.09 -21.41 31.36
CA LEU A 31 12.22 -20.94 32.17
C LEU A 31 13.20 -22.07 32.52
N LYS A 32 12.72 -23.28 32.84
CA LYS A 32 13.57 -24.46 33.05
C LYS A 32 14.34 -24.88 31.81
N THR A 33 13.73 -24.71 30.64
CA THR A 33 14.41 -25.00 29.38
C THR A 33 15.52 -23.97 29.13
N GLY A 34 15.23 -22.69 29.39
CA GLY A 34 16.20 -21.60 29.30
C GLY A 34 17.36 -21.73 30.30
N SER A 35 17.11 -22.23 31.50
CA SER A 35 18.12 -22.33 32.56
C SER A 35 19.29 -23.26 32.26
N SER A 36 19.13 -24.17 31.29
CA SER A 36 20.23 -24.99 30.77
C SER A 36 21.38 -24.16 30.16
N LYS A 37 21.07 -22.98 29.63
CA LYS A 37 22.03 -22.02 29.05
C LYS A 37 22.20 -20.75 29.87
N HIS A 38 21.20 -20.41 30.67
CA HIS A 38 21.06 -19.16 31.43
C HIS A 38 20.69 -19.46 32.88
N PRO A 39 21.65 -19.87 33.73
CA PRO A 39 21.39 -20.33 35.11
C PRO A 39 20.56 -19.37 35.96
N GLU A 40 20.62 -18.07 35.69
CA GLU A 40 19.83 -17.02 36.34
C GLU A 40 18.30 -17.24 36.24
N LEU A 41 17.83 -17.90 35.17
CA LEU A 41 16.40 -18.18 34.97
C LEU A 41 15.87 -19.28 35.90
N LEU A 42 16.75 -20.07 36.52
CA LEU A 42 16.37 -21.15 37.42
C LEU A 42 15.70 -20.60 38.69
N PHE A 43 16.21 -19.50 39.23
CA PHE A 43 15.68 -18.88 40.45
C PHE A 43 14.25 -18.38 40.24
N VAL A 44 14.00 -17.70 39.11
CA VAL A 44 12.67 -17.21 38.76
C VAL A 44 11.69 -18.35 38.49
N SER A 45 12.16 -19.42 37.83
CA SER A 45 11.36 -20.64 37.65
C SER A 45 10.94 -21.25 38.99
N LEU A 46 11.86 -21.35 39.96
CA LEU A 46 11.59 -21.90 41.28
C LEU A 46 10.61 -21.01 42.06
N ALA A 47 10.79 -19.69 42.04
CA ALA A 47 9.89 -18.73 42.67
C ALA A 47 8.45 -18.86 42.14
N LEU A 48 8.27 -18.95 40.80
CA LEU A 48 6.96 -19.22 40.18
C LEU A 48 6.33 -20.54 40.64
N GLN A 49 7.14 -21.59 40.85
CA GLN A 49 6.62 -22.88 41.32
C GLN A 49 6.15 -22.83 42.78
N LEU A 50 6.79 -22.01 43.63
CA LEU A 50 6.40 -21.84 45.03
C LEU A 50 5.07 -21.08 45.14
N ILE A 51 4.89 -20.00 44.36
CA ILE A 51 3.62 -19.28 44.27
C ILE A 51 2.49 -20.20 43.80
N GLY A 52 2.72 -21.02 42.77
CA GLY A 52 1.74 -21.98 42.29
C GLY A 52 1.33 -23.05 43.31
N ARG A 53 2.03 -23.17 44.44
CA ARG A 53 1.73 -24.09 45.56
C ARG A 53 1.11 -23.40 46.78
N GLY A 54 1.04 -22.07 46.81
CA GLY A 54 0.42 -21.31 47.90
C GLY A 54 1.35 -20.92 49.05
N ASP A 55 2.66 -21.18 48.95
CA ASP A 55 3.65 -20.77 49.98
C ASP A 55 4.18 -19.36 49.69
N MET A 56 3.40 -18.34 50.04
CA MET A 56 3.76 -16.93 49.79
C MET A 56 4.83 -16.41 50.76
N ASP A 57 4.84 -16.87 52.01
CA ASP A 57 5.72 -16.34 53.07
C ASP A 57 7.21 -16.68 52.85
N GLU A 58 7.53 -17.82 52.22
CA GLU A 58 8.92 -18.20 51.89
C GLU A 58 9.46 -17.51 50.61
N VAL A 59 8.59 -16.94 49.78
CA VAL A 59 8.94 -16.35 48.49
C VAL A 59 9.41 -14.90 48.67
N GLN A 60 8.79 -14.16 49.59
CA GLN A 60 9.14 -12.78 49.89
C GLN A 60 10.58 -12.67 50.45
N GLU A 61 10.98 -13.55 51.37
CA GLU A 61 12.33 -13.58 51.96
C GLU A 61 13.43 -14.00 50.96
N LYS A 62 13.11 -14.81 49.93
CA LYS A 62 14.09 -15.27 48.93
C LYS A 62 14.24 -14.32 47.73
N LEU A 63 13.28 -13.42 47.49
CA LEU A 63 13.35 -12.41 46.42
C LEU A 63 14.11 -11.16 46.83
N ASP A 64 14.22 -10.88 48.12
CA ASP A 64 15.05 -9.79 48.67
C ASP A 64 16.56 -10.02 48.47
N PHE A 65 16.98 -11.23 48.07
CA PHE A 65 18.39 -11.61 48.00
C PHE A 65 19.06 -11.51 46.63
N ASP A 66 18.38 -11.00 45.59
CA ASP A 66 19.10 -10.72 44.36
C ASP A 66 18.46 -9.59 43.51
N GLU A 67 18.78 -8.37 43.93
CA GLU A 67 18.85 -7.19 43.07
C GLU A 67 19.99 -7.33 42.03
N THR A 68 20.24 -8.56 41.50
CA THR A 68 21.25 -8.78 40.48
C THR A 68 20.88 -7.99 39.23
N VAL A 69 21.91 -7.34 38.71
CA VAL A 69 21.96 -6.45 37.55
C VAL A 69 21.23 -7.00 36.30
N ALA A 70 20.98 -8.32 36.21
CA ALA A 70 20.23 -8.97 35.14
C ALA A 70 18.73 -8.63 35.11
N SER A 71 18.08 -8.40 36.27
CA SER A 71 16.67 -7.98 36.35
C SER A 71 16.44 -6.55 35.86
N LYS A 72 17.52 -5.75 35.73
CA LYS A 72 17.43 -4.36 35.26
C LYS A 72 17.40 -4.23 33.74
N ALA A 73 17.90 -5.22 33.00
CA ALA A 73 17.99 -5.15 31.53
C ALA A 73 16.77 -5.76 30.82
N ASP A 74 16.23 -6.87 31.33
CA ASP A 74 15.14 -7.59 30.67
C ASP A 74 13.76 -7.14 31.19
N PRO A 75 12.92 -6.50 30.34
CA PRO A 75 11.62 -6.01 30.76
C PRO A 75 10.63 -7.12 31.13
N TYR A 76 10.73 -8.29 30.49
CA TYR A 76 9.85 -9.43 30.76
C TYR A 76 10.24 -10.14 32.05
N LEU A 77 11.53 -10.26 32.32
CA LEU A 77 12.01 -10.79 33.59
C LEU A 77 11.54 -9.90 34.76
N ARG A 78 11.66 -8.57 34.60
CA ARG A 78 11.14 -7.61 35.59
C ARG A 78 9.64 -7.76 35.79
N ALA A 79 8.87 -7.93 34.72
CA ALA A 79 7.43 -8.14 34.81
C ALA A 79 7.08 -9.42 35.58
N ILE A 80 7.75 -10.53 35.27
CA ILE A 80 7.58 -11.80 35.98
C ILE A 80 7.94 -11.63 37.47
N SER A 81 9.11 -11.08 37.78
CA SER A 81 9.55 -10.85 39.17
C SER A 81 8.61 -9.94 39.95
N SER A 82 8.13 -8.86 39.32
CA SER A 82 7.16 -7.94 39.94
C SER A 82 5.84 -8.66 40.24
N LEU A 83 5.34 -9.48 39.33
CA LEU A 83 4.11 -10.24 39.54
C LEU A 83 4.29 -11.27 40.65
N ILE A 84 5.44 -11.94 40.71
CA ILE A 84 5.78 -12.88 41.80
C ILE A 84 5.78 -12.16 43.16
N ALA A 85 6.37 -10.96 43.24
CA ALA A 85 6.52 -10.24 44.50
C ALA A 85 5.24 -9.58 45.01
N THR A 86 4.36 -9.13 44.11
CA THR A 86 3.21 -8.28 44.46
C THR A 86 1.86 -8.92 44.16
N ASN A 87 1.83 -9.88 43.24
CA ASN A 87 0.61 -10.44 42.67
C ASN A 87 -0.37 -9.37 42.15
N ASP A 88 0.15 -8.22 41.73
CA ASP A 88 -0.65 -7.08 41.26
C ASP A 88 -0.46 -6.85 39.75
N TRP A 89 -1.54 -7.07 39.01
CA TRP A 89 -1.58 -6.87 37.56
C TRP A 89 -1.54 -5.39 37.15
N GLU A 90 -1.91 -4.48 38.05
CA GLU A 90 -1.85 -3.04 37.78
C GLU A 90 -0.42 -2.54 37.63
N ILE A 91 0.51 -3.09 38.41
CA ILE A 91 1.93 -2.78 38.30
C ILE A 91 2.44 -3.20 36.91
N ILE A 92 2.02 -4.37 36.42
CA ILE A 92 2.45 -4.88 35.11
C ILE A 92 1.85 -4.05 33.97
N ALA A 93 0.56 -3.71 34.06
CA ALA A 93 -0.11 -2.86 33.07
C ALA A 93 0.51 -1.45 32.98
N ASN A 94 1.10 -0.95 34.07
CA ASN A 94 1.77 0.35 34.10
C ASN A 94 3.30 0.27 33.93
N LEU A 95 3.85 -0.93 33.74
CA LEU A 95 5.30 -1.13 33.64
C LEU A 95 5.86 -0.65 32.29
N GLU A 96 6.30 0.61 32.22
CA GLU A 96 6.75 1.26 30.98
C GLU A 96 7.91 0.57 30.25
N SER A 97 8.65 -0.32 30.92
CA SER A 97 9.68 -1.12 30.26
C SER A 97 9.09 -2.20 29.34
N LEU A 98 7.82 -2.59 29.53
CA LEU A 98 7.11 -3.48 28.63
C LEU A 98 6.51 -2.70 27.44
N PRO A 99 6.50 -3.30 26.23
CA PRO A 99 5.81 -2.67 25.12
C PRO A 99 4.32 -2.50 25.41
N LEU A 100 3.72 -1.46 24.85
CA LEU A 100 2.33 -1.09 25.11
C LEU A 100 1.38 -2.22 24.73
N ARG A 101 1.71 -3.01 23.70
CA ARG A 101 0.93 -4.18 23.29
C ARG A 101 0.70 -5.17 24.44
N GLU A 102 1.76 -5.54 25.14
CA GLU A 102 1.72 -6.51 26.25
C GLU A 102 1.00 -5.90 27.46
N ARG A 103 1.24 -4.61 27.75
CA ARG A 103 0.52 -3.89 28.80
C ARG A 103 -0.98 -3.84 28.55
N THR A 104 -1.39 -3.56 27.31
CA THR A 104 -2.80 -3.56 26.90
C THR A 104 -3.42 -4.95 27.03
N PHE A 105 -2.69 -6.02 26.67
CA PHE A 105 -3.16 -7.38 26.87
C PHE A 105 -3.42 -7.70 28.35
N VAL A 106 -2.49 -7.32 29.23
CA VAL A 106 -2.64 -7.51 30.68
C VAL A 106 -3.82 -6.70 31.24
N ALA A 107 -3.96 -5.43 30.84
CA ALA A 107 -5.07 -4.59 31.26
C ALA A 107 -6.43 -5.17 30.83
N LEU A 108 -6.57 -5.56 29.56
CA LEU A 108 -7.81 -6.15 29.02
C LEU A 108 -8.24 -7.43 29.72
N ARG A 109 -7.30 -8.22 30.24
CA ARG A 109 -7.60 -9.50 30.88
C ARG A 109 -7.95 -9.36 32.36
N ASN A 110 -7.35 -8.39 33.05
CA ASN A 110 -7.35 -8.36 34.51
C ASN A 110 -8.08 -7.15 35.11
N PHE A 111 -8.38 -6.10 34.34
CA PHE A 111 -9.12 -4.95 34.83
C PHE A 111 -10.62 -5.11 34.61
N ASP A 112 -11.41 -4.49 35.49
CA ASP A 112 -12.83 -4.26 35.25
C ASP A 112 -13.05 -3.12 34.23
N ASP A 113 -14.28 -2.97 33.75
CA ASP A 113 -14.62 -2.04 32.66
C ASP A 113 -14.31 -0.57 33.02
N ASP A 114 -14.54 -0.18 34.29
CA ASP A 114 -14.32 1.20 34.76
C ASP A 114 -12.81 1.51 34.81
N LYS A 115 -12.03 0.62 35.44
CA LYS A 115 -10.57 0.75 35.53
C LYS A 115 -9.91 0.66 34.17
N LEU A 116 -10.41 -0.21 33.29
CA LEU A 116 -9.92 -0.34 31.92
C LEU A 116 -10.17 0.95 31.13
N GLY A 117 -11.36 1.54 31.24
CA GLY A 117 -11.69 2.80 30.57
C GLY A 117 -10.79 3.96 31.00
N GLU A 118 -10.53 4.08 32.31
CA GLU A 118 -9.59 5.06 32.85
C GLU A 118 -8.16 4.81 32.34
N TRP A 119 -7.69 3.57 32.44
CA TRP A 119 -6.34 3.20 32.02
C TRP A 119 -6.10 3.47 30.53
N LEU A 120 -7.04 3.09 29.65
CA LEU A 120 -6.95 3.34 28.21
C LEU A 120 -6.87 4.85 27.91
N SER A 121 -7.67 5.65 28.62
CA SER A 121 -7.67 7.12 28.46
C SER A 121 -6.34 7.74 28.86
N VAL A 122 -5.76 7.28 29.98
CA VAL A 122 -4.44 7.74 30.46
C VAL A 122 -3.33 7.33 29.49
N GLN A 123 -3.30 6.07 29.05
CA GLN A 123 -2.26 5.62 28.12
C GLN A 123 -2.36 6.30 26.75
N LEU A 124 -3.58 6.55 26.27
CA LEU A 124 -3.80 7.29 25.04
C LEU A 124 -3.29 8.73 25.15
N ALA A 125 -3.65 9.45 26.22
CA ALA A 125 -3.18 10.81 26.45
C ALA A 125 -1.65 10.87 26.47
N LYS A 126 -1.01 9.89 27.12
CA LYS A 126 0.45 9.76 27.15
C LYS A 126 1.05 9.46 25.78
N ALA A 127 0.44 8.58 24.99
CA ALA A 127 0.90 8.27 23.63
C ALA A 127 0.82 9.51 22.71
N VAL A 128 -0.25 10.30 22.84
CA VAL A 128 -0.41 11.58 22.13
C VAL A 128 0.67 12.56 22.56
N GLU A 129 0.87 12.75 23.87
CA GLU A 129 1.86 13.71 24.39
C GLU A 129 3.30 13.37 23.97
N THR A 130 3.67 12.10 24.05
CA THR A 130 5.04 11.63 23.78
C THR A 130 5.31 11.35 22.30
N GLY A 131 4.26 11.24 21.47
CA GLY A 131 4.36 10.80 20.08
C GLY A 131 4.73 9.33 19.94
N ASP A 132 4.25 8.47 20.85
CA ASP A 132 4.52 7.04 20.82
C ASP A 132 3.61 6.30 19.83
N ILE A 133 4.19 5.84 18.72
CA ILE A 133 3.47 5.17 17.64
C ILE A 133 2.89 3.81 18.05
N GLU A 134 3.34 3.20 19.15
CA GLU A 134 2.70 1.99 19.68
C GLU A 134 1.25 2.25 20.12
N GLY A 135 0.88 3.52 20.36
CA GLY A 135 -0.49 3.94 20.62
C GLY A 135 -1.50 3.54 19.54
N ILE A 136 -1.04 3.14 18.34
CA ILE A 136 -1.87 2.49 17.32
C ILE A 136 -2.61 1.24 17.84
N VAL A 137 -2.07 0.55 18.84
CA VAL A 137 -2.72 -0.61 19.49
C VAL A 137 -3.99 -0.17 20.22
N LEU A 138 -4.03 1.06 20.76
CA LEU A 138 -5.16 1.61 21.51
C LEU A 138 -6.20 2.23 20.57
N THR A 139 -5.75 3.04 19.61
CA THR A 139 -6.64 3.84 18.78
C THR A 139 -7.07 3.15 17.49
N GLY A 140 -6.31 2.14 17.04
CA GLY A 140 -6.32 1.72 15.65
C GLY A 140 -5.91 2.87 14.71
N ILE A 141 -6.23 2.74 13.42
CA ILE A 141 -5.98 3.81 12.43
C ILE A 141 -7.18 4.77 12.39
N THR A 142 -7.33 5.58 13.43
CA THR A 142 -8.39 6.58 13.63
C THR A 142 -7.81 7.99 13.74
N ASP A 143 -8.66 9.02 13.92
CA ASP A 143 -8.24 10.43 13.99
C ASP A 143 -7.22 10.68 15.11
N GLN A 144 -7.35 10.00 16.25
CA GLN A 144 -6.41 10.12 17.37
C GLN A 144 -4.99 9.66 17.02
N LEU A 145 -4.84 8.71 16.10
CA LEU A 145 -3.53 8.29 15.60
C LEU A 145 -2.83 9.44 14.84
N VAL A 146 -3.59 10.34 14.21
CA VAL A 146 -3.04 11.54 13.56
C VAL A 146 -2.41 12.46 14.60
N ASP A 147 -3.00 12.59 15.79
CA ASP A 147 -2.43 13.39 16.87
C ASP A 147 -1.12 12.80 17.40
N ILE A 148 -1.07 11.47 17.58
CA ILE A 148 0.16 10.75 17.92
C ILE A 148 1.23 10.99 16.85
N PHE A 149 0.89 10.83 15.56
CA PHE A 149 1.83 11.06 14.47
C PHE A 149 2.28 12.51 14.36
N ALA A 150 1.45 13.49 14.71
CA ALA A 150 1.85 14.89 14.73
C ALA A 150 3.00 15.13 15.71
N LYS A 151 2.91 14.57 16.94
CA LYS A 151 4.00 14.64 17.92
C LYS A 151 5.23 13.80 17.53
N TYR A 152 5.01 12.62 16.96
CA TYR A 152 6.08 11.80 16.41
C TYR A 152 6.89 12.55 15.33
N ILE A 153 6.22 13.21 14.38
CA ILE A 153 6.88 13.98 13.31
C ILE A 153 7.58 15.22 13.87
N GLU A 154 7.00 15.90 14.85
CA GLU A 154 7.64 17.02 15.53
C GLU A 154 8.99 16.60 16.16
N LYS A 155 9.04 15.41 16.75
CA LYS A 155 10.23 14.88 17.45
C LYS A 155 11.27 14.25 16.51
N PHE A 156 10.83 13.45 15.55
CA PHE A 156 11.73 12.61 14.73
C PHE A 156 11.87 13.10 13.28
N HIS A 157 11.02 14.03 12.85
CA HIS A 157 10.93 14.49 11.46
C HIS A 157 10.66 13.37 10.44
N ASP A 158 10.17 12.21 10.89
CA ASP A 158 9.81 11.09 10.03
C ASP A 158 8.35 11.18 9.60
N PHE A 159 8.09 12.06 8.63
CA PHE A 159 6.80 12.13 7.94
C PHE A 159 6.58 10.97 6.98
N GLN A 160 7.61 10.18 6.63
CA GLN A 160 7.47 9.05 5.70
C GLN A 160 6.67 7.93 6.37
N THR A 161 7.05 7.52 7.58
CA THR A 161 6.35 6.46 8.33
C THR A 161 4.89 6.83 8.55
N ALA A 162 4.63 8.05 9.03
CA ALA A 162 3.27 8.56 9.21
C ALA A 162 2.46 8.57 7.91
N THR A 163 3.03 9.10 6.83
CA THR A 163 2.35 9.17 5.52
C THR A 163 2.02 7.78 4.98
N LEU A 164 2.94 6.82 5.09
CA LEU A 164 2.73 5.46 4.59
C LEU A 164 1.67 4.72 5.41
N ALA A 165 1.71 4.84 6.74
CA ALA A 165 0.70 4.25 7.63
C ALA A 165 -0.70 4.84 7.36
N LEU A 166 -0.81 6.17 7.32
CA LEU A 166 -2.08 6.87 7.13
C LEU A 166 -2.62 6.78 5.69
N SER A 167 -1.81 6.38 4.70
CA SER A 167 -2.28 6.19 3.31
C SER A 167 -3.39 5.13 3.15
N ILE A 168 -3.63 4.32 4.18
CA ILE A 168 -4.68 3.30 4.22
C ILE A 168 -6.05 3.95 4.48
N CYS A 169 -6.09 4.99 5.31
CA CYS A 169 -7.32 5.64 5.76
C CYS A 169 -7.48 7.07 5.28
N SER A 170 -6.42 7.81 4.97
CA SER A 170 -6.46 9.20 4.52
C SER A 170 -6.17 9.29 3.02
N PRO A 171 -7.02 9.95 2.19
CA PRO A 171 -8.24 10.70 2.53
C PRO A 171 -9.53 9.89 2.32
N ARG A 172 -9.57 8.62 2.74
CA ARG A 172 -10.72 7.72 2.51
C ARG A 172 -11.77 7.80 3.63
N TYR A 173 -11.30 7.76 4.87
CA TYR A 173 -12.06 7.76 6.12
C TYR A 173 -11.67 8.96 7.00
N ILE A 174 -10.40 9.36 6.94
CA ILE A 174 -9.85 10.51 7.66
C ILE A 174 -9.59 11.62 6.66
N ASP A 175 -10.10 12.82 6.91
CA ASP A 175 -9.79 14.02 6.11
C ASP A 175 -9.18 15.09 7.03
N ASP A 176 -7.88 14.94 7.29
CA ASP A 176 -7.10 15.87 8.13
C ASP A 176 -6.06 16.59 7.26
N TYR A 177 -5.99 17.91 7.39
CA TYR A 177 -5.05 18.76 6.63
C TYR A 177 -3.58 18.38 6.86
N ARG A 178 -3.24 17.88 8.06
CA ARG A 178 -1.89 17.43 8.43
C ARG A 178 -1.47 16.23 7.58
N CYS A 179 -2.38 15.27 7.37
CA CYS A 179 -2.14 14.12 6.49
C CYS A 179 -1.81 14.56 5.05
N HIS A 180 -2.53 15.56 4.54
CA HIS A 180 -2.25 16.15 3.22
C HIS A 180 -0.90 16.86 3.18
N ALA A 181 -0.54 17.59 4.24
CA ALA A 181 0.75 18.27 4.36
C ALA A 181 1.91 17.26 4.36
N TRP A 182 1.83 16.20 5.18
CA TRP A 182 2.84 15.15 5.25
C TRP A 182 2.98 14.38 3.93
N ARG A 183 1.84 14.09 3.28
CA ARG A 183 1.83 13.50 1.94
C ARG A 183 2.59 14.36 0.93
N ASN A 184 2.36 15.67 0.93
CA ASN A 184 3.05 16.59 0.02
C ASN A 184 4.55 16.70 0.35
N ALA A 185 4.91 16.72 1.63
CA ALA A 185 6.30 16.68 2.07
C ALA A 185 7.01 15.40 1.60
N TYR A 186 6.36 14.23 1.73
CA TYR A 186 6.90 12.96 1.24
C TYR A 186 7.08 12.94 -0.29
N ARG A 187 6.11 13.46 -1.05
CA ARG A 187 6.24 13.61 -2.50
C ARG A 187 7.39 14.53 -2.89
N ALA A 188 7.55 15.66 -2.20
CA ALA A 188 8.65 16.59 -2.42
C ALA A 188 10.01 15.98 -2.07
N TYR A 189 10.08 15.21 -0.98
CA TYR A 189 11.26 14.47 -0.58
C TYR A 189 11.70 13.47 -1.66
N LEU A 190 10.78 12.64 -2.16
CA LEU A 190 11.08 11.69 -3.23
C LEU A 190 11.51 12.41 -4.53
N GLN A 191 10.86 13.53 -4.85
CA GLN A 191 11.21 14.33 -6.01
C GLN A 191 12.64 14.89 -5.93
N ARG A 192 13.02 15.45 -4.78
CA ARG A 192 14.36 16.01 -4.53
C ARG A 192 15.46 14.94 -4.67
N HIS A 193 15.17 13.72 -4.24
CA HIS A 193 16.10 12.60 -4.33
C HIS A 193 16.06 11.84 -5.66
N LYS A 194 15.30 12.34 -6.66
CA LYS A 194 15.13 11.70 -7.97
C LYS A 194 14.57 10.28 -7.87
N ALA A 195 13.86 9.96 -6.77
CA ALA A 195 13.21 8.67 -6.53
C ALA A 195 11.85 8.61 -7.26
N PHE A 196 11.87 8.84 -8.58
CA PHE A 196 10.68 9.03 -9.39
C PHE A 196 9.80 7.78 -9.42
N PHE A 197 10.41 6.60 -9.50
CA PHE A 197 9.69 5.33 -9.49
C PHE A 197 8.91 5.14 -8.19
N GLN A 198 9.55 5.38 -7.04
CA GLN A 198 8.93 5.29 -5.72
C GLN A 198 7.80 6.31 -5.57
N ARG A 199 8.00 7.54 -6.06
CA ARG A 199 6.96 8.58 -6.07
C ARG A 199 5.75 8.15 -6.86
N THR A 200 5.95 7.69 -8.10
CA THR A 200 4.87 7.23 -8.98
C THR A 200 4.15 6.02 -8.38
N LYS A 201 4.89 5.05 -7.84
CA LYS A 201 4.32 3.89 -7.15
C LYS A 201 3.44 4.33 -5.96
N PHE A 202 3.96 5.22 -5.11
CA PHE A 202 3.20 5.76 -3.97
C PHE A 202 1.93 6.49 -4.43
N GLU A 203 2.01 7.34 -5.44
CA GLU A 203 0.86 8.08 -5.97
C GLU A 203 -0.23 7.13 -6.52
N VAL A 204 0.16 6.14 -7.33
CA VAL A 204 -0.76 5.15 -7.91
C VAL A 204 -1.42 4.32 -6.81
N GLU A 205 -0.64 3.76 -5.89
CA GLU A 205 -1.18 2.90 -4.82
C GLU A 205 -2.04 3.68 -3.83
N SER A 206 -1.65 4.90 -3.48
CA SER A 206 -2.46 5.74 -2.61
C SER A 206 -3.77 6.18 -3.28
N THR A 207 -3.76 6.47 -4.59
CA THR A 207 -5.00 6.75 -5.32
C THR A 207 -5.93 5.54 -5.33
N LYS A 208 -5.39 4.33 -5.51
CA LYS A 208 -6.18 3.08 -5.42
C LYS A 208 -6.79 2.89 -4.02
N LYS A 209 -6.00 3.13 -2.97
CA LYS A 209 -6.45 3.01 -1.56
C LYS A 209 -7.48 4.07 -1.17
N SER A 210 -7.43 5.26 -1.77
CA SER A 210 -8.34 6.38 -1.48
C SER A 210 -9.79 6.17 -1.92
N LYS A 211 -10.12 5.05 -2.59
CA LYS A 211 -11.47 4.83 -3.12
C LYS A 211 -12.48 4.62 -1.99
N LEU A 212 -13.52 5.46 -1.97
CA LEU A 212 -14.72 5.29 -1.18
C LEU A 212 -15.88 4.97 -2.13
N SER A 213 -16.56 3.84 -1.93
CA SER A 213 -17.64 3.37 -2.83
C SER A 213 -17.25 3.31 -4.32
N GLY A 214 -15.98 2.97 -4.60
CA GLY A 214 -15.43 2.88 -5.95
C GLY A 214 -14.93 4.21 -6.54
N ILE A 215 -15.24 5.34 -5.91
CA ILE A 215 -14.85 6.69 -6.35
C ILE A 215 -13.55 7.10 -5.62
N PRO A 216 -12.45 7.40 -6.33
CA PRO A 216 -11.22 7.90 -5.72
C PRO A 216 -11.45 9.27 -5.07
N THR A 217 -11.08 9.44 -3.80
CA THR A 217 -11.06 10.77 -3.16
C THR A 217 -9.82 11.57 -3.53
N ILE A 218 -8.72 10.89 -3.90
CA ILE A 218 -7.57 11.52 -4.54
C ILE A 218 -7.80 11.56 -6.05
N ALA A 219 -7.82 12.75 -6.63
CA ALA A 219 -7.89 12.91 -8.08
C ALA A 219 -6.67 12.25 -8.74
N PRO A 220 -6.85 11.28 -9.66
CA PRO A 220 -5.72 10.73 -10.40
C PRO A 220 -5.07 11.84 -11.23
N PRO A 221 -3.73 11.80 -11.41
CA PRO A 221 -3.08 12.76 -12.29
C PRO A 221 -3.68 12.68 -13.69
N SER A 222 -3.83 13.83 -14.35
CA SER A 222 -4.30 13.86 -15.74
C SER A 222 -3.37 13.03 -16.61
N ARG A 223 -3.94 12.33 -17.59
CA ARG A 223 -3.13 11.58 -18.56
C ARG A 223 -2.28 12.61 -19.31
N GLN A 224 -0.96 12.56 -19.14
CA GLN A 224 0.00 13.41 -19.84
C GLN A 224 0.20 13.00 -21.31
N ILE A 225 -0.86 12.54 -21.98
CA ILE A 225 -0.85 12.19 -23.40
C ILE A 225 -1.80 13.16 -24.08
N ALA A 226 -1.23 14.23 -24.64
CA ALA A 226 -1.93 15.12 -25.54
C ALA A 226 -1.75 14.62 -26.98
N LEU A 227 -2.81 14.67 -27.78
CA LEU A 227 -2.70 14.45 -29.22
C LEU A 227 -2.39 15.79 -29.88
N ARG A 228 -1.38 15.81 -30.74
CA ARG A 228 -1.08 16.95 -31.62
C ARG A 228 -1.39 16.56 -33.06
N CYS A 229 -2.16 17.39 -33.76
CA CYS A 229 -2.39 17.20 -35.18
C CYS A 229 -1.14 17.59 -35.97
N ILE A 230 -0.51 16.66 -36.69
CA ILE A 230 0.70 16.96 -37.52
C ILE A 230 0.45 17.96 -38.66
N TYR A 231 -0.80 18.28 -38.97
CA TYR A 231 -1.16 19.15 -40.10
C TYR A 231 -1.48 20.58 -39.70
N CYS A 232 -2.17 20.79 -38.57
CA CYS A 232 -2.57 22.12 -38.10
C CYS A 232 -2.01 22.46 -36.72
N ASP A 233 -1.22 21.57 -36.15
CA ASP A 233 -0.59 21.70 -34.83
C ASP A 233 -1.52 21.90 -33.64
N ALA A 234 -2.83 21.73 -33.83
CA ALA A 234 -3.78 21.77 -32.74
C ALA A 234 -3.52 20.62 -31.74
N GLU A 235 -3.36 20.99 -30.48
CA GLU A 235 -3.24 20.07 -29.34
C GLU A 235 -4.62 19.85 -28.70
N TYR A 236 -4.99 18.60 -28.41
CA TYR A 236 -6.22 18.29 -27.69
C TYR A 236 -6.09 17.02 -26.85
N GLU A 237 -6.83 16.99 -25.74
CA GLU A 237 -6.90 15.84 -24.85
C GLU A 237 -7.96 14.83 -25.34
N LEU A 238 -7.56 13.58 -25.59
CA LEU A 238 -8.47 12.51 -26.00
C LEU A 238 -9.51 12.14 -24.91
N SER A 239 -9.23 12.51 -23.65
CA SER A 239 -10.11 12.27 -22.50
C SER A 239 -11.47 12.97 -22.62
N LYS A 240 -11.57 14.07 -23.39
CA LYS A 240 -12.83 14.81 -23.56
C LYS A 240 -13.77 14.21 -24.60
N THR A 241 -13.30 13.30 -25.45
CA THR A 241 -14.10 12.69 -26.52
C THR A 241 -14.60 11.28 -26.20
N ALA A 242 -13.97 10.56 -25.27
CA ALA A 242 -14.45 9.24 -24.84
C ALA A 242 -15.63 9.29 -23.85
N SER A 243 -15.96 10.48 -23.32
CA SER A 243 -17.09 10.70 -22.41
C SER A 243 -18.42 10.98 -23.13
N GLY A 244 -18.45 10.92 -24.47
CA GLY A 244 -19.64 11.25 -25.26
C GLY A 244 -20.77 10.21 -25.26
N ALA A 245 -20.67 9.13 -24.49
CA ALA A 245 -21.73 8.11 -24.39
C ALA A 245 -22.60 8.21 -23.13
N ALA A 246 -22.40 9.22 -22.28
CA ALA A 246 -23.25 9.48 -21.12
C ALA A 246 -23.38 10.99 -20.85
N GLY A 247 -24.01 11.71 -21.78
CA GLY A 247 -24.58 13.03 -21.51
C GLY A 247 -25.98 12.87 -20.88
N PRO A 248 -26.38 13.74 -19.93
CA PRO A 248 -27.68 13.65 -19.28
C PRO A 248 -28.82 13.89 -20.28
N LEU A 249 -29.91 13.16 -20.07
CA LEU A 249 -31.19 13.31 -20.76
C LEU A 249 -31.59 14.80 -20.82
N SER A 250 -31.64 15.36 -22.03
CA SER A 250 -32.34 16.62 -22.28
C SER A 250 -33.00 16.55 -23.65
N SER A 251 -34.32 16.36 -23.57
CA SER A 251 -35.37 16.79 -24.50
C SER A 251 -35.17 16.56 -26.00
N ALA A 252 -35.97 15.62 -26.49
CA ALA A 252 -36.61 15.56 -27.79
C ALA A 252 -36.46 16.80 -28.70
N HIS A 253 -35.79 16.61 -29.83
CA HIS A 253 -36.25 17.18 -31.09
C HIS A 253 -35.87 16.23 -32.23
N GLU A 254 -36.88 15.61 -32.83
CA GLU A 254 -36.78 14.92 -34.11
C GLU A 254 -36.32 15.91 -35.18
N GLN A 255 -35.06 15.80 -35.60
CA GLN A 255 -34.64 16.29 -36.90
C GLN A 255 -34.16 15.08 -37.70
N GLN A 256 -34.85 14.81 -38.79
CA GLN A 256 -34.51 13.82 -39.80
C GLN A 256 -33.05 14.04 -40.24
N ARG A 257 -32.14 13.27 -39.66
CA ARG A 257 -30.72 13.29 -40.04
C ARG A 257 -30.57 12.52 -41.35
N ASN A 258 -30.03 13.21 -42.34
CA ASN A 258 -29.77 12.70 -43.68
C ASN A 258 -28.91 11.40 -43.60
N PRO A 259 -29.31 10.27 -44.19
CA PRO A 259 -28.61 8.97 -44.08
C PRO A 259 -27.16 9.00 -44.57
N LEU A 260 -26.79 10.00 -45.37
CA LEU A 260 -25.43 10.21 -45.87
C LEU A 260 -24.46 10.78 -44.81
N MET A 261 -24.94 11.27 -43.67
CA MET A 261 -24.08 11.64 -42.53
C MET A 261 -23.67 10.44 -41.67
N ALA A 262 -24.22 9.25 -41.90
CA ALA A 262 -23.76 8.02 -41.24
C ALA A 262 -22.30 7.66 -41.59
N ALA A 263 -21.81 8.10 -42.76
CA ALA A 263 -20.40 7.97 -43.13
C ALA A 263 -19.45 8.77 -42.21
N ASN A 264 -19.96 9.84 -41.57
CA ASN A 264 -19.21 10.62 -40.57
C ASN A 264 -19.31 10.06 -39.15
N LEU A 265 -20.17 9.08 -38.89
CA LEU A 265 -20.28 8.43 -37.57
C LEU A 265 -19.21 7.34 -37.37
N ASN A 266 -18.59 6.88 -38.46
CA ASN A 266 -17.36 6.06 -38.43
C ASN A 266 -16.07 6.90 -38.41
N ALA A 267 -16.15 8.23 -38.22
CA ALA A 267 -15.04 9.16 -38.43
C ALA A 267 -13.95 9.19 -37.33
N GLY A 268 -13.90 8.17 -36.48
CA GLY A 268 -12.82 7.97 -35.51
C GLY A 268 -12.47 9.21 -34.69
N VAL A 269 -11.23 9.26 -34.22
CA VAL A 269 -10.69 10.48 -33.61
C VAL A 269 -10.32 11.43 -34.75
N SER A 270 -11.03 12.55 -34.84
CA SER A 270 -10.75 13.64 -35.79
C SER A 270 -10.26 14.89 -35.05
N CYS A 271 -9.36 15.64 -35.68
CA CYS A 271 -8.87 16.90 -35.13
C CYS A 271 -10.02 17.91 -35.00
N PRO A 272 -10.25 18.52 -33.83
CA PRO A 272 -11.33 19.47 -33.64
C PRO A 272 -11.13 20.80 -34.39
N ASN A 273 -9.89 21.11 -34.78
CA ASN A 273 -9.55 22.36 -35.48
C ASN A 273 -9.69 22.24 -37.00
N CYS A 274 -9.10 21.19 -37.61
CA CYS A 274 -9.09 21.03 -39.07
C CYS A 274 -9.98 19.89 -39.60
N GLY A 275 -10.67 19.15 -38.73
CA GLY A 275 -11.55 18.04 -39.11
C GLY A 275 -10.84 16.79 -39.62
N ARG A 276 -9.49 16.76 -39.62
CA ARG A 276 -8.73 15.63 -40.20
C ARG A 276 -8.73 14.41 -39.27
N HIS A 277 -9.06 13.25 -39.83
CA HIS A 277 -9.10 11.98 -39.10
C HIS A 277 -7.68 11.43 -38.83
N LEU A 278 -7.56 10.57 -37.82
CA LEU A 278 -6.36 9.74 -37.63
C LEU A 278 -6.03 8.92 -38.89
N PRO A 279 -4.75 8.57 -39.14
CA PRO A 279 -4.36 7.78 -40.30
C PRO A 279 -5.11 6.45 -40.41
N ARG A 280 -5.31 6.00 -41.66
CA ARG A 280 -5.90 4.69 -41.96
C ARG A 280 -4.81 3.64 -42.07
N CYS A 281 -5.12 2.42 -41.65
CA CYS A 281 -4.26 1.27 -41.89
C CYS A 281 -4.18 1.00 -43.39
N VAL A 282 -2.98 0.87 -43.94
CA VAL A 282 -2.81 0.63 -45.40
C VAL A 282 -3.26 -0.76 -45.87
N VAL A 283 -3.58 -1.67 -44.96
CA VAL A 283 -4.06 -3.02 -45.26
C VAL A 283 -5.59 -3.08 -45.28
N CYS A 284 -6.25 -2.67 -44.19
CA CYS A 284 -7.72 -2.74 -44.10
C CYS A 284 -8.43 -1.41 -44.41
N LEU A 285 -7.68 -0.32 -44.60
CA LEU A 285 -8.19 1.03 -44.87
C LEU A 285 -9.08 1.63 -43.77
N GLU A 286 -9.21 0.97 -42.62
CA GLU A 286 -9.90 1.48 -41.45
C GLU A 286 -9.02 2.41 -40.61
N ILE A 287 -9.64 3.35 -39.88
CA ILE A 287 -8.95 4.35 -39.05
C ILE A 287 -8.31 3.64 -37.85
N VAL A 288 -7.02 3.88 -37.64
CA VAL A 288 -6.29 3.26 -36.54
C VAL A 288 -6.66 3.91 -35.20
N ALA A 289 -6.63 3.13 -34.11
CA ALA A 289 -7.06 3.51 -32.76
C ALA A 289 -8.59 3.63 -32.57
N VAL A 290 -9.37 3.13 -33.52
CA VAL A 290 -10.83 2.94 -33.43
C VAL A 290 -11.13 1.44 -33.50
N PRO A 291 -12.17 0.91 -32.82
CA PRO A 291 -12.58 -0.48 -32.99
C PRO A 291 -12.86 -0.80 -34.46
N ARG A 292 -12.32 -1.94 -34.94
CA ARG A 292 -12.46 -2.37 -36.33
C ARG A 292 -13.78 -3.10 -36.58
N SER A 293 -14.20 -3.17 -37.84
CA SER A 293 -15.43 -3.85 -38.26
C SER A 293 -15.42 -5.37 -37.98
N ASP A 294 -14.25 -6.00 -38.01
CA ASP A 294 -14.02 -7.42 -37.76
C ASP A 294 -13.94 -7.79 -36.26
N LYS A 295 -14.05 -6.80 -35.36
CA LYS A 295 -14.10 -6.95 -33.90
C LYS A 295 -13.00 -7.86 -33.29
N PRO A 296 -11.71 -7.63 -33.60
CA PRO A 296 -10.60 -8.40 -33.04
C PRO A 296 -10.51 -8.29 -31.51
N GLU A 297 -11.11 -7.26 -30.91
CA GLU A 297 -11.25 -7.14 -29.45
C GLU A 297 -12.11 -8.23 -28.80
N ALA A 298 -12.93 -8.95 -29.57
CA ALA A 298 -13.72 -10.09 -29.09
C ALA A 298 -12.92 -11.40 -29.09
N SER A 299 -11.67 -11.39 -29.58
CA SER A 299 -10.80 -12.57 -29.58
C SER A 299 -10.55 -13.06 -28.14
N PRO A 300 -10.58 -14.39 -27.90
CA PRO A 300 -10.22 -14.96 -26.59
C PRO A 300 -8.75 -14.69 -26.23
N ASP A 301 -7.88 -14.46 -27.23
CA ASP A 301 -6.46 -14.22 -27.05
C ASP A 301 -6.16 -12.76 -26.62
N PRO A 302 -5.55 -12.53 -25.43
CA PRO A 302 -5.18 -11.19 -24.97
C PRO A 302 -4.20 -10.46 -25.88
N GLU A 303 -3.27 -11.15 -26.55
CA GLU A 303 -2.26 -10.53 -27.40
C GLU A 303 -2.90 -9.96 -28.67
N VAL A 304 -3.86 -10.68 -29.25
CA VAL A 304 -4.64 -10.23 -30.42
C VAL A 304 -5.44 -8.97 -30.08
N ARG A 305 -6.09 -8.94 -28.90
CA ARG A 305 -6.87 -7.77 -28.46
C ARG A 305 -6.00 -6.52 -28.29
N VAL A 306 -4.79 -6.70 -27.75
CA VAL A 306 -3.82 -5.63 -27.60
C VAL A 306 -3.35 -5.17 -28.98
N ALA A 307 -2.82 -6.07 -29.80
CA ALA A 307 -2.26 -5.74 -31.11
C ALA A 307 -3.26 -5.05 -32.05
N ALA A 308 -4.52 -5.47 -32.05
CA ALA A 308 -5.53 -4.84 -32.90
C ALA A 308 -5.78 -3.35 -32.59
N ARG A 309 -5.53 -2.91 -31.35
CA ARG A 309 -5.72 -1.52 -30.91
C ARG A 309 -4.48 -0.64 -31.08
N PHE A 310 -3.32 -1.24 -31.34
CA PHE A 310 -2.06 -0.51 -31.39
C PHE A 310 -1.71 -0.06 -32.82
N PRO A 311 -1.52 1.26 -33.06
CA PRO A 311 -0.95 1.75 -34.30
C PRO A 311 0.53 1.41 -34.40
N THR A 312 0.96 1.11 -35.62
CA THR A 312 2.37 1.05 -36.04
C THR A 312 2.55 1.93 -37.26
N PHE A 313 3.70 2.60 -37.37
CA PHE A 313 3.96 3.49 -38.49
C PHE A 313 5.44 3.46 -38.85
N CYS A 314 5.74 3.65 -40.13
CA CYS A 314 7.11 3.77 -40.58
C CYS A 314 7.55 5.22 -40.53
N LEU A 315 8.67 5.51 -39.88
CA LEU A 315 9.23 6.88 -39.82
C LEU A 315 9.77 7.40 -41.17
N LYS A 316 9.86 6.54 -42.19
CA LYS A 316 10.40 6.91 -43.51
C LYS A 316 9.32 7.19 -44.56
N CYS A 317 8.27 6.37 -44.60
CA CYS A 317 7.16 6.55 -45.55
C CYS A 317 5.86 7.02 -44.90
N GLU A 318 5.83 7.14 -43.56
CA GLU A 318 4.69 7.61 -42.76
C GLU A 318 3.39 6.80 -42.91
N HIS A 319 3.44 5.68 -43.63
CA HIS A 319 2.33 4.76 -43.74
C HIS A 319 2.08 4.04 -42.42
N VAL A 320 0.80 3.94 -42.07
CA VAL A 320 0.33 3.42 -40.78
C VAL A 320 -0.36 2.06 -40.97
N LEU A 321 -0.17 1.16 -40.02
CA LEU A 321 -0.78 -0.15 -39.94
C LEU A 321 -1.31 -0.42 -38.53
N HIS A 322 -2.34 -1.25 -38.41
CA HIS A 322 -2.59 -1.95 -37.14
C HIS A 322 -1.43 -2.92 -36.85
N LEU A 323 -1.07 -3.11 -35.58
CA LEU A 323 0.07 -3.96 -35.21
C LEU A 323 -0.11 -5.42 -35.67
N ASP A 324 -1.33 -5.96 -35.61
CA ASP A 324 -1.65 -7.31 -36.08
C ASP A 324 -1.48 -7.44 -37.61
N HIS A 325 -1.99 -6.48 -38.39
CA HIS A 325 -1.77 -6.44 -39.85
C HIS A 325 -0.30 -6.25 -40.22
N ALA A 326 0.43 -5.44 -39.46
CA ALA A 326 1.88 -5.31 -39.63
C ALA A 326 2.59 -6.64 -39.38
N ARG A 327 2.27 -7.34 -38.29
CA ARG A 327 2.82 -8.68 -37.99
C ARG A 327 2.54 -9.67 -39.12
N GLN A 328 1.30 -9.70 -39.60
CA GLN A 328 0.90 -10.62 -40.68
C GLN A 328 1.64 -10.32 -41.98
N TRP A 329 1.69 -9.05 -42.41
CA TRP A 329 2.36 -8.65 -43.65
C TRP A 329 3.88 -8.88 -43.58
N PHE A 330 4.53 -8.39 -42.52
CA PHE A 330 5.98 -8.48 -42.39
C PHE A 330 6.50 -9.87 -42.01
N SER A 331 5.61 -10.83 -41.75
CA SER A 331 5.98 -12.25 -41.67
C SER A 331 6.42 -12.83 -43.02
N ARG A 332 5.96 -12.21 -44.13
CA ARG A 332 6.21 -12.69 -45.51
C ARG A 332 6.91 -11.65 -46.40
N HIS A 333 6.83 -10.38 -46.03
CA HIS A 333 7.30 -9.28 -46.86
C HIS A 333 8.24 -8.37 -46.07
N VAL A 334 9.19 -7.73 -46.76
CA VAL A 334 10.09 -6.73 -46.15
C VAL A 334 9.75 -5.29 -46.54
N GLU A 335 8.94 -5.13 -47.59
CA GLU A 335 8.54 -3.85 -48.18
C GLU A 335 7.15 -3.41 -47.72
N CYS A 336 6.88 -2.12 -47.86
CA CYS A 336 5.61 -1.50 -47.50
C CYS A 336 4.44 -2.13 -48.29
N PRO A 337 3.27 -2.37 -47.68
CA PRO A 337 2.09 -2.86 -48.41
C PRO A 337 1.50 -1.87 -49.41
N VAL A 338 1.88 -0.59 -49.34
CA VAL A 338 1.36 0.43 -50.25
C VAL A 338 1.95 0.24 -51.65
N PRO A 339 1.12 0.12 -52.70
CA PRO A 339 1.59 0.06 -54.08
C PRO A 339 2.56 1.20 -54.38
N GLU A 340 3.63 0.91 -55.13
CA GLU A 340 4.67 1.86 -55.53
C GLU A 340 5.58 2.37 -54.39
N CYS A 341 5.29 2.07 -53.12
CA CYS A 341 6.16 2.39 -52.00
C CYS A 341 7.24 1.31 -51.80
N ARG A 342 8.47 1.60 -52.22
CA ARG A 342 9.63 0.70 -52.09
C ARG A 342 10.34 0.78 -50.72
N CYS A 343 9.65 1.28 -49.69
CA CYS A 343 10.25 1.43 -48.36
C CYS A 343 10.36 0.07 -47.66
N ARG A 344 11.55 -0.26 -47.14
CA ARG A 344 11.78 -1.48 -46.34
C ARG A 344 11.27 -1.29 -44.90
N CYS A 345 9.96 -1.36 -44.72
CA CYS A 345 9.29 -1.06 -43.46
C CYS A 345 9.43 -2.14 -42.38
N ALA A 346 9.89 -3.36 -42.72
CA ALA A 346 10.08 -4.44 -41.75
C ALA A 346 11.21 -4.20 -40.72
N PHE A 347 11.91 -3.07 -40.80
CA PHE A 347 12.99 -2.72 -39.88
C PHE A 347 12.46 -2.49 -38.45
N LYS A 348 12.94 -3.30 -37.51
CA LYS A 348 12.66 -3.17 -36.07
C LYS A 348 13.75 -2.30 -35.44
N ALA A 349 13.41 -1.06 -35.07
CA ALA A 349 14.37 -0.10 -34.52
C ALA A 349 14.97 -0.51 -33.17
N SER A 350 14.36 -1.47 -32.46
CA SER A 350 14.86 -1.97 -31.18
C SER A 350 14.74 -3.50 -31.12
N PRO A 351 15.76 -4.26 -31.58
CA PRO A 351 15.71 -5.73 -31.60
C PRO A 351 15.54 -6.35 -30.22
N GLU A 352 15.96 -5.65 -29.17
CA GLU A 352 15.97 -6.08 -27.77
C GLU A 352 14.58 -6.02 -27.11
N LEU A 353 13.67 -5.23 -27.69
CA LEU A 353 12.26 -5.27 -27.34
C LEU A 353 11.68 -6.47 -28.09
N ASN A 354 11.54 -7.61 -27.41
CA ASN A 354 10.80 -8.76 -27.91
C ASN A 354 9.35 -8.34 -28.17
N TYR A 355 9.07 -7.84 -29.39
CA TYR A 355 7.72 -7.54 -29.86
C TYR A 355 7.00 -8.87 -30.15
N VAL A 356 6.64 -9.60 -29.09
CA VAL A 356 5.78 -10.81 -29.14
C VAL A 356 4.38 -10.40 -29.56
#